data_AF-A0A2V5LGX4-F1
#
_entry.id   AF-A0A2V5LGX4-F1
#
_cell.length_a   1.000
_cell.length_b   1.000
_cell.length_c   1.000
_cell.angle_alpha   90.00
_cell.angle_beta   90.00
_cell.angle_gamma   90.00
#
_symmetry.space_group_name_H-M   'P 1'
#
loop_
_entity.id
_entity.type
_entity.pdbx_description
1 polymer ?
#
loop_
_entity_poly.entity_id
_entity_poly.type
_entity_poly.pdbx_seq_one_letter_code
_entity_poly.pdbx_strand_id
1 'polypeptide(L)'
;EAGNILGSVFYGSILGLFLAAFFIRRATGSAVFFAALFAQALVFILFATTKIGYLWYNFIGCAAVLVLAPVLQKTIFRGAQSPAGA
;
A
#
# COMPACT_ATOMS: atom_id res chain seq x y z
N GLU A 1 6.79 9.63 -22.74
CA GLU A 1 7.31 9.72 -21.36
C GLU A 1 6.21 9.72 -20.30
N ALA A 2 5.09 10.43 -20.50
CA ALA A 2 3.95 10.44 -19.57
C ALA A 2 3.40 9.04 -19.20
N GLY A 3 3.38 8.08 -20.14
CA GLY A 3 2.94 6.71 -19.87
C GLY A 3 3.85 5.92 -18.91
N ASN A 4 5.15 6.20 -18.89
CA ASN A 4 6.10 5.55 -17.99
C ASN A 4 5.98 6.09 -16.54
N ILE A 5 5.63 7.37 -16.43
CA ILE A 5 5.31 8.03 -15.17
C ILE A 5 3.99 7.46 -14.60
N LEU A 6 2.95 7.39 -15.44
CA LEU A 6 1.65 6.82 -15.06
C LEU A 6 1.80 5.34 -14.67
N GLY A 7 2.56 4.58 -15.47
CA GLY A 7 2.86 3.18 -15.23
C GLY A 7 3.56 2.97 -13.88
N SER A 8 4.57 3.76 -13.55
CA SER A 8 5.30 3.63 -12.27
C SER A 8 4.45 3.96 -11.05
N VAL A 9 3.55 4.95 -11.15
CA VAL A 9 2.62 5.34 -10.07
C VAL A 9 1.58 4.25 -9.78
N PHE A 10 0.99 3.68 -10.83
CA PHE A 10 0.02 2.60 -10.66
C PHE A 10 0.67 1.28 -10.26
N TYR A 11 1.79 0.90 -10.89
CA TYR A 11 2.51 -0.33 -10.53
C TYR A 11 3.05 -0.29 -9.09
N GLY A 12 3.45 0.87 -8.58
CA GLY A 12 3.93 1.01 -7.20
C GLY A 12 2.90 0.57 -6.16
N SER A 13 1.69 1.10 -6.26
CA SER A 13 0.60 0.75 -5.36
C SER A 13 0.12 -0.69 -5.54
N ILE A 14 0.08 -1.20 -6.79
CA ILE A 14 -0.32 -2.58 -7.06
C ILE A 14 0.73 -3.57 -6.52
N LEU A 15 2.01 -3.32 -6.74
CA LEU A 15 3.09 -4.14 -6.19
C LEU A 15 3.07 -4.08 -4.64
N GLY A 16 2.87 -2.90 -4.06
CA GLY A 16 2.71 -2.73 -2.61
C GLY A 16 1.51 -3.48 -2.03
N LEU A 17 0.37 -3.48 -2.74
CA LEU A 17 -0.82 -4.26 -2.40
C LEU A 17 -0.51 -5.76 -2.37
N PHE A 18 0.15 -6.27 -3.41
CA PHE A 18 0.56 -7.67 -3.48
C PHE A 18 1.53 -8.03 -2.35
N LEU A 19 2.54 -7.19 -2.10
CA LEU A 19 3.49 -7.40 -1.00
C LEU A 19 2.78 -7.39 0.34
N ALA A 20 1.91 -6.42 0.61
CA ALA A 20 1.15 -6.36 1.86
C ALA A 20 0.24 -7.59 2.04
N ALA A 21 -0.41 -8.07 0.98
CA ALA A 21 -1.20 -9.29 1.02
C ALA A 21 -0.35 -10.55 1.30
N PHE A 22 0.88 -10.61 0.78
CA PHE A 22 1.77 -11.76 0.95
C PHE A 22 2.53 -11.76 2.29
N PHE A 23 3.03 -10.60 2.72
CA PHE A 23 3.79 -10.43 3.95
C PHE A 23 2.91 -10.50 5.19
N ILE A 24 1.68 -10.00 5.10
CA ILE A 24 0.74 -10.01 6.20
C ILE A 24 -0.11 -11.28 6.09
N ARG A 25 0.48 -12.39 6.55
CA ARG A 25 -0.08 -13.75 6.53
C ARG A 25 -1.44 -13.91 7.24
N ARG A 26 -1.92 -12.87 7.93
CA ARG A 26 -3.23 -12.79 8.63
C ARG A 26 -4.03 -11.54 8.28
N ALA A 27 -3.78 -10.93 7.13
CA ALA A 27 -4.53 -9.77 6.71
C ALA A 27 -5.92 -10.19 6.23
N THR A 28 -6.95 -9.59 6.80
CA THR A 28 -8.29 -9.66 6.22
C THR A 28 -8.25 -8.93 4.88
N GLY A 29 -8.78 -9.52 3.81
CA GLY A 29 -8.75 -8.91 2.46
C GLY A 29 -9.28 -7.47 2.44
N SER A 30 -10.28 -7.18 3.28
CA SER A 30 -10.81 -5.82 3.49
C SER A 30 -9.77 -4.84 4.05
N ALA A 31 -8.92 -5.27 5.01
CA ALA A 31 -7.88 -4.41 5.60
C ALA A 31 -6.85 -3.99 4.56
N VAL A 32 -6.40 -4.95 3.73
CA VAL A 32 -5.43 -4.72 2.67
C VAL A 32 -6.04 -3.86 1.56
N PHE A 33 -7.30 -4.08 1.21
CA PHE A 33 -8.03 -3.28 0.23
C PHE A 33 -8.14 -1.81 0.66
N PHE A 34 -8.57 -1.54 1.89
CA PHE A 34 -8.65 -0.15 2.40
C PHE A 34 -7.27 0.50 2.53
N ALA A 35 -6.24 -0.26 2.93
CA ALA A 35 -4.88 0.25 3.02
C ALA A 35 -4.32 0.63 1.64
N ALA A 36 -4.56 -0.19 0.63
CA ALA A 36 -4.17 0.11 -0.74
C ALA A 36 -4.96 1.28 -1.34
N LEU A 37 -6.25 1.40 -1.03
CA LEU A 37 -7.06 2.54 -1.47
C LEU A 37 -6.52 3.86 -0.88
N PHE A 38 -6.20 3.88 0.41
CA PHE A 38 -5.59 5.04 1.07
C PHE A 38 -4.19 5.33 0.54
N ALA A 39 -3.36 4.31 0.36
CA ALA A 39 -2.02 4.47 -0.19
C ALA A 39 -2.09 5.00 -1.63
N GLN A 40 -3.01 4.50 -2.46
CA GLN A 40 -3.21 4.99 -3.82
C GLN A 40 -3.62 6.46 -3.85
N ALA A 41 -4.51 6.88 -2.96
CA ALA A 41 -4.90 8.29 -2.81
C ALA A 41 -3.70 9.15 -2.39
N LEU A 42 -2.90 8.68 -1.44
CA LEU A 42 -1.71 9.36 -0.95
C LEU A 42 -0.66 9.52 -2.05
N VAL A 43 -0.42 8.47 -2.84
CA VAL A 43 0.48 8.51 -4.02
C VAL A 43 -0.03 9.50 -5.06
N PHE A 44 -1.34 9.59 -5.30
CA PHE A 44 -1.93 10.57 -6.22
C PHE A 44 -1.68 12.02 -5.76
N ILE A 45 -1.80 12.29 -4.45
CA ILE A 45 -1.53 13.61 -3.86
C ILE A 45 -0.03 13.96 -3.98
N LEU A 46 0.86 13.01 -3.69
CA LEU A 46 2.30 13.22 -3.86
C LEU A 46 2.66 13.43 -5.33
N PHE A 47 2.01 12.70 -6.24
CA PHE A 47 2.19 12.84 -7.69
C PHE A 47 1.82 14.23 -8.20
N ALA A 48 0.73 14.81 -7.68
CA ALA A 48 0.32 16.18 -8.01
C ALA A 48 1.27 17.25 -7.43
N THR A 49 1.88 16.97 -6.28
CA THR A 49 2.72 17.94 -5.54
C THR A 49 4.20 17.89 -5.93
N THR A 50 4.69 16.74 -6.38
CA THR A 50 6.13 16.46 -6.50
C THR A 50 6.51 16.18 -7.95
N LYS A 51 7.57 16.81 -8.48
CA LYS A 51 8.11 16.53 -9.82
C LYS A 51 9.43 15.76 -9.70
N ILE A 52 9.42 14.57 -9.11
CA ILE A 52 10.60 13.69 -8.98
C ILE A 52 10.55 12.61 -10.09
N GLY A 53 11.72 12.07 -10.45
CA GLY A 53 11.86 10.99 -11.43
C GLY A 53 10.91 9.81 -11.19
N TYR A 54 10.36 9.27 -12.27
CA TYR A 54 9.26 8.30 -12.26
C TYR A 54 9.49 7.03 -11.42
N LEU A 55 10.74 6.57 -11.24
CA LEU A 55 11.04 5.38 -10.44
C LEU A 55 10.71 5.56 -8.95
N TRP A 56 10.81 6.77 -8.41
CA TRP A 56 10.59 7.02 -6.98
C TRP A 56 9.14 6.81 -6.56
N TYR A 57 8.19 7.04 -7.48
CA TYR A 57 6.77 6.80 -7.22
C TYR A 57 6.46 5.34 -6.90
N ASN A 58 7.19 4.41 -7.53
CA ASN A 58 7.00 3.00 -7.25
C ASN A 58 7.38 2.67 -5.81
N PHE A 59 8.57 3.13 -5.38
CA PHE A 59 9.07 2.92 -4.03
C PHE A 59 8.16 3.56 -2.97
N ILE A 60 7.72 4.81 -3.21
CA ILE A 60 6.83 5.54 -2.32
C ILE A 60 5.48 4.82 -2.19
N GLY A 61 4.88 4.40 -3.31
CA GLY A 61 3.60 3.68 -3.28
C GLY A 61 3.70 2.34 -2.57
N CYS A 62 4.77 1.59 -2.84
CA CYS A 62 5.02 0.32 -2.19
C CYS A 62 5.23 0.48 -0.67
N ALA A 63 6.05 1.46 -0.27
CA ALA A 63 6.29 1.79 1.13
C ALA A 63 5.03 2.28 1.85
N ALA A 64 4.22 3.13 1.19
CA ALA A 64 2.97 3.64 1.74
C ALA A 64 1.99 2.49 2.03
N VAL A 65 1.80 1.54 1.11
CA VAL A 65 0.94 0.37 1.33
C VAL A 65 1.48 -0.52 2.44
N LEU A 66 2.79 -0.80 2.44
CA LEU A 66 3.44 -1.63 3.46
C LEU A 66 3.36 -1.04 4.87
N VAL A 67 3.33 0.29 5.01
CA VAL A 67 3.16 0.98 6.30
C VAL A 67 1.69 1.09 6.69
N LEU A 68 0.80 1.43 5.76
CA LEU A 68 -0.63 1.60 6.03
C LEU A 68 -1.32 0.27 6.35
N ALA A 69 -0.93 -0.83 5.70
CA ALA A 69 -1.57 -2.13 5.88
C ALA A 69 -1.50 -2.66 7.34
N PRO A 70 -0.33 -2.73 8.00
CA PRO A 70 -0.28 -3.15 9.41
C PRO A 70 -0.91 -2.13 10.36
N VAL A 71 -0.89 -0.83 10.03
CA VAL A 71 -1.55 0.21 10.83
C VAL A 71 -3.07 0.01 10.79
N LEU A 72 -3.67 -0.10 9.61
CA LEU A 72 -5.11 -0.34 9.47
C LEU A 72 -5.52 -1.69 10.08
N GLN A 73 -4.72 -2.73 9.91
CA GLN A 73 -4.99 -4.03 10.51
C GLN A 73 -5.00 -3.95 12.04
N LYS A 74 -4.04 -3.24 12.66
CA LYS A 74 -4.01 -3.05 14.12
C LYS A 74 -5.18 -2.20 14.64
N THR A 75 -5.62 -1.20 13.87
CA THR A 75 -6.68 -0.28 14.32
C THR A 75 -8.08 -0.84 14.11
N ILE A 76 -8.35 -1.46 12.95
CA ILE A 76 -9.70 -1.90 12.55
C ILE A 76 -9.91 -3.41 12.77
N PHE A 77 -8.89 -4.24 12.53
CA PHE A 77 -9.00 -5.71 12.57
C PHE A 77 -8.34 -6.35 13.80
N ARG A 78 -8.21 -5.59 14.89
CA ARG A 78 -7.67 -6.05 16.18
C ARG A 78 -8.32 -7.37 16.66
N GLY A 79 -9.59 -7.61 16.31
CA GLY A 79 -10.36 -8.80 16.69
C GLY A 79 -10.04 -10.10 15.92
N ALA A 80 -9.28 -10.06 14.81
CA ALA A 80 -8.85 -11.27 14.10
C ALA A 80 -7.52 -11.85 14.65
N GLN A 81 -7.00 -11.28 15.75
CA GLN A 81 -5.92 -11.91 16.50
C GLN A 81 -6.48 -13.07 17.32
N SER A 82 -6.74 -14.19 16.66
CA SER A 82 -6.67 -15.47 17.37
C SER A 82 -5.19 -15.71 17.70
N PRO A 83 -4.81 -15.86 18.98
CA PRO A 83 -3.42 -16.09 19.35
C PRO A 83 -2.95 -17.37 18.65
N ALA A 84 -1.98 -17.26 17.74
CA ALA A 84 -1.17 -18.44 17.44
C ALA A 84 -0.21 -18.59 18.62
N GLY A 85 -0.56 -19.50 19.52
CA GLY A 85 0.33 -19.96 20.59
C GLY A 85 -0.02 -19.41 21.96
N ALA A 86 -0.94 -20.07 22.64
CA ALA A 86 -0.82 -20.48 24.03
C ALA A 86 -1.69 -21.73 24.23
#